data_AF-X1FK90-F1
#
_entry.id   AF-X1FK90-F1
#
_cell.length_a   1.000
_cell.length_b   1.000
_cell.length_c   1.000
_cell.angle_alpha   90.00
_cell.angle_beta   90.00
_cell.angle_gamma   90.00
#
_symmetry.space_group_name_H-M   'P 1'
#
loop_
_entity.id
_entity.type
_entity.pdbx_description
1 polymer ?
#
loop_
_entity_poly.entity_id
_entity_poly.type
_entity_poly.pdbx_seq_one_letter_code
_entity_poly.pdbx_strand_id
1 'polypeptide(L)'
;SELDWKKNKRKTKYYKISAQGGEDFQFISEAGGSSFQFSHDGKFLSFKRTVEKVSQIFLMPTSGGEGVQYSKHKNSVGSYKWSPDSKKIFFT
;
A
#
# COMPACT_ATOMS: atom_id res chain seq x y z
N SER A 1 14.63 8.04 3.54
CA SER A 1 13.60 9.10 3.49
C SER A 1 14.29 10.44 3.40
N GLU A 2 13.73 11.37 2.65
CA GLU A 2 14.32 12.71 2.45
C GLU A 2 13.38 13.76 3.03
N LEU A 3 13.93 14.78 3.70
CA LEU A 3 13.17 15.86 4.30
C LEU A 3 13.23 17.11 3.41
N ASP A 4 12.09 17.54 2.88
CA ASP A 4 11.95 18.82 2.18
C ASP A 4 11.65 19.90 3.22
N TRP A 5 12.71 20.53 3.72
CA TRP A 5 12.66 21.60 4.72
C TRP A 5 11.82 22.80 4.28
N LYS A 6 11.79 23.12 2.97
CA LYS A 6 11.01 24.25 2.46
C LYS A 6 9.51 23.99 2.51
N LYS A 7 9.09 22.72 2.35
CA LYS A 7 7.68 22.32 2.37
C LYS A 7 7.22 21.72 3.70
N ASN A 8 8.14 21.55 4.65
CA ASN A 8 7.94 20.76 5.87
C ASN A 8 7.29 19.39 5.55
N LYS A 9 7.80 18.71 4.52
CA LYS A 9 7.27 17.42 4.04
C LYS A 9 8.35 16.35 4.03
N ARG A 10 8.04 15.18 4.56
CA ARG A 10 8.88 13.98 4.46
C ARG A 10 8.48 13.17 3.24
N LYS A 11 9.43 12.92 2.35
CA LYS A 11 9.26 11.99 1.23
C LYS A 11 9.71 10.59 1.65
N THR A 12 8.78 9.64 1.59
CA THR A 12 9.06 8.23 1.82
C THR A 12 8.92 7.50 0.49
N LYS A 13 9.98 6.80 0.09
CA LYS A 13 9.99 5.89 -1.05
C LYS A 13 10.08 4.46 -0.52
N TYR A 14 9.37 3.55 -1.15
CA TYR A 14 9.42 2.14 -0.81
C TYR A 14 10.06 1.38 -1.97
N TYR A 15 11.04 0.56 -1.64
CA TYR A 15 11.78 -0.27 -2.58
C TYR A 15 11.46 -1.74 -2.33
N LYS A 16 11.53 -2.54 -3.38
CA LYS A 16 11.41 -3.99 -3.32
C LYS A 16 12.66 -4.61 -3.92
N ILE A 17 13.15 -5.63 -3.25
CA ILE A 17 14.30 -6.45 -3.66
C ILE A 17 13.92 -7.92 -3.50
N SER A 18 14.50 -8.78 -4.34
CA SER A 18 14.40 -10.23 -4.17
C SER A 18 15.06 -10.67 -2.87
N ALA A 19 14.49 -11.66 -2.19
CA ALA A 19 15.08 -12.22 -0.97
C ALA A 19 16.43 -12.91 -1.24
N GLN A 20 16.65 -13.37 -2.47
CA GLN A 20 17.94 -13.91 -2.92
C GLN A 20 18.97 -12.81 -3.24
N GLY A 21 18.62 -11.54 -3.10
CA GLY A 21 19.43 -10.40 -3.51
C GLY A 21 19.23 -10.01 -4.97
N GLY A 22 19.94 -8.96 -5.41
CA GLY A 22 19.85 -8.39 -6.76
C GLY A 22 19.60 -6.89 -6.74
N GLU A 23 19.22 -6.33 -7.88
CA GLU A 23 18.83 -4.93 -7.99
C GLU A 23 17.48 -4.68 -7.32
N ASP A 24 17.39 -3.61 -6.54
CA ASP A 24 16.12 -3.12 -6.02
C ASP A 24 15.41 -2.28 -7.06
N PHE A 25 14.08 -2.22 -6.96
CA PHE A 25 13.29 -1.28 -7.75
C PHE A 25 12.31 -0.53 -6.87
N GLN A 26 12.05 0.72 -7.24
CA GLN A 26 11.07 1.53 -6.54
C GLN A 26 9.68 0.92 -6.75
N PHE A 27 9.04 0.50 -5.66
CA PHE A 27 7.82 -0.28 -5.69
C PHE A 27 6.57 0.57 -5.43
N ILE A 28 6.64 1.50 -4.46
CA ILE A 28 5.56 2.47 -4.21
C ILE A 28 6.10 3.87 -4.45
N SER A 29 5.39 4.63 -5.29
CA SER A 29 5.73 6.00 -5.68
C SER A 29 5.43 7.03 -4.58
N GLU A 30 5.60 8.31 -4.91
CA GLU A 30 5.34 9.43 -3.96
C GLU A 30 3.91 9.45 -3.41
N ALA A 31 2.94 8.82 -4.09
CA ALA A 31 1.58 8.65 -3.58
C ALA A 31 1.52 7.84 -2.28
N GLY A 32 2.54 7.03 -2.01
CA GLY A 32 2.75 6.38 -0.72
C GLY A 32 1.59 5.48 -0.28
N GLY A 33 1.40 5.37 1.04
CA GLY A 33 0.35 4.58 1.67
C GLY A 33 0.72 4.23 3.10
N SER A 34 -0.17 3.54 3.79
CA SER A 34 0.09 3.01 5.14
C SER A 34 -0.48 1.60 5.31
N SER A 35 -0.10 0.93 6.40
CA SER A 35 -0.63 -0.40 6.76
C SER A 35 -0.45 -1.44 5.64
N PHE A 36 0.72 -1.51 5.02
CA PHE A 36 1.04 -2.44 3.93
C PHE A 36 0.88 -3.90 4.37
N GLN A 37 0.21 -4.73 3.57
CA GLN A 37 0.13 -6.18 3.76
C GLN A 37 0.18 -6.90 2.40
N PHE A 38 0.95 -7.99 2.32
CA PHE A 38 0.88 -8.88 1.16
C PHE A 38 -0.33 -9.82 1.32
N SER A 39 -0.98 -10.17 0.22
CA SER A 39 -1.90 -11.31 0.19
C SER A 39 -1.13 -12.59 0.51
N HIS A 40 -1.81 -13.59 1.09
CA HIS A 40 -1.16 -14.84 1.47
C HIS A 40 -0.58 -15.60 0.27
N ASP A 41 -1.20 -15.46 -0.90
CA ASP A 41 -0.70 -16.01 -2.18
C ASP A 41 0.43 -15.16 -2.82
N GLY A 42 0.79 -14.04 -2.22
CA GLY A 42 1.87 -13.15 -2.68
C GLY A 42 1.58 -12.38 -3.96
N LYS A 43 0.35 -12.45 -4.52
CA LYS A 43 0.00 -11.79 -5.80
C LYS A 43 -0.30 -10.31 -5.66
N PHE A 44 -0.76 -9.88 -4.49
CA PHE A 44 -1.17 -8.50 -4.26
C PHE A 44 -0.48 -7.88 -3.05
N LEU A 45 -0.24 -6.58 -3.14
CA LEU A 45 0.03 -5.72 -2.00
C LEU A 45 -1.21 -4.87 -1.74
N SER A 46 -1.76 -4.98 -0.54
CA SER A 46 -2.78 -4.08 -0.03
C SER A 46 -2.17 -3.00 0.84
N PHE A 47 -2.80 -1.82 0.84
CA PHE A 47 -2.42 -0.71 1.70
C PHE A 47 -3.57 0.27 1.83
N LYS A 48 -3.48 1.18 2.80
CA LYS A 48 -4.43 2.27 2.95
C LYS A 48 -3.93 3.56 2.33
N ARG A 49 -4.84 4.31 1.70
CA ARG A 49 -4.64 5.70 1.29
C ARG A 49 -5.85 6.54 1.68
N THR A 50 -5.61 7.82 1.93
CA THR A 50 -6.69 8.78 2.16
C THR A 50 -7.15 9.35 0.83
N VAL A 51 -8.42 9.15 0.50
CA VAL A 51 -9.09 9.77 -0.64
C VAL A 51 -10.31 10.50 -0.09
N GLU A 52 -10.54 11.74 -0.53
CA GLU A 52 -11.67 12.55 -0.08
C GLU A 52 -11.80 12.61 1.46
N LYS A 53 -10.66 12.75 2.15
CA LYS A 53 -10.53 12.82 3.62
C LYS A 53 -10.89 11.52 4.37
N VAL A 54 -11.17 10.41 3.68
CA VAL A 54 -11.42 9.10 4.29
C VAL A 54 -10.36 8.08 3.89
N SER A 55 -9.94 7.25 4.85
CA SER A 55 -8.96 6.19 4.60
C SER A 55 -9.63 5.00 3.93
N GLN A 56 -9.14 4.53 2.80
CA GLN A 56 -9.68 3.40 2.05
C GLN A 56 -8.57 2.40 1.69
N ILE A 57 -8.96 1.17 1.40
CA ILE A 57 -8.06 0.08 0.99
C ILE A 57 -7.81 0.18 -0.51
N PHE A 58 -6.55 0.04 -0.87
CA PHE A 58 -6.03 -0.02 -2.23
C PHE A 58 -5.31 -1.34 -2.43
N LEU A 59 -5.31 -1.84 -3.67
CA LEU A 59 -4.60 -3.03 -4.09
C LEU A 59 -3.70 -2.72 -5.29
N MET A 60 -2.51 -3.32 -5.31
CA MET A 60 -1.65 -3.36 -6.50
C MET A 60 -1.06 -4.76 -6.68
N PRO A 61 -0.78 -5.20 -7.92
CA PRO A 61 -0.03 -6.43 -8.16
C PRO A 61 1.37 -6.36 -7.54
N THR A 62 1.88 -7.49 -7.04
CA THR A 62 3.25 -7.51 -6.50
C THR A 62 4.35 -7.45 -7.55
N SER A 63 4.00 -7.67 -8.81
CA SER A 63 4.83 -7.38 -9.99
C SER A 63 4.98 -5.88 -10.27
N GLY A 64 4.24 -5.03 -9.56
CA GLY A 64 4.21 -3.58 -9.78
C GLY A 64 2.95 -3.12 -10.51
N GLY A 65 2.91 -1.83 -10.83
CA GLY A 65 1.75 -1.14 -11.42
C GLY A 65 1.10 -0.16 -10.45
N GLU A 66 -0.01 0.44 -10.89
CA GLU A 66 -0.73 1.42 -10.09
C GLU A 66 -1.63 0.78 -9.03
N GLY A 67 -1.68 1.41 -7.87
CA GLY A 67 -2.62 1.05 -6.82
C GLY A 67 -4.03 1.48 -7.17
N VAL A 68 -4.94 0.51 -7.26
CA VAL A 68 -6.36 0.74 -7.54
C VAL A 68 -7.14 0.77 -6.23
N GLN A 69 -8.06 1.72 -6.10
CA GLN A 69 -8.94 1.79 -4.94
C GLN A 69 -9.89 0.59 -4.93
N TYR A 70 -9.81 -0.22 -3.87
CA TYR A 70 -10.59 -1.44 -3.73
C TYR A 70 -11.84 -1.24 -2.87
N SER A 71 -11.76 -0.37 -1.85
CA SER A 71 -12.90 -0.05 -0.98
C SER A 71 -13.43 1.37 -1.22
N LYS A 72 -14.75 1.54 -1.08
CA LYS A 72 -15.43 2.84 -1.19
C LYS A 72 -16.51 2.93 -0.11
N HIS A 73 -16.16 3.45 1.05
CA HIS A 73 -17.07 3.62 2.17
C HIS A 73 -17.16 5.09 2.60
N LYS A 74 -18.31 5.46 3.18
CA LYS A 74 -18.52 6.81 3.74
C LYS A 74 -17.54 7.14 4.86
N ASN A 75 -17.11 6.14 5.62
CA ASN A 75 -16.19 6.28 6.75
C ASN A 75 -14.81 5.71 6.41
N SER A 76 -13.81 6.13 7.18
CA SER A 76 -12.46 5.60 7.10
C SER A 76 -12.39 4.14 7.53
N VAL A 77 -11.67 3.35 6.75
CA VAL A 77 -11.19 2.03 7.14
C VAL A 77 -10.09 2.18 8.20
N GLY A 78 -10.35 1.61 9.37
CA GLY A 78 -9.43 1.44 10.49
C GLY A 78 -8.41 0.33 10.22
N SER A 79 -8.52 -0.80 10.92
CA SER A 79 -7.65 -1.95 10.70
C SER A 79 -8.21 -2.86 9.62
N TYR A 80 -7.35 -3.67 8.98
CA TYR A 80 -7.80 -4.68 8.02
C TYR A 80 -6.86 -5.89 7.99
N LYS A 81 -7.38 -7.03 7.52
CA LYS A 81 -6.66 -8.30 7.37
C LYS A 81 -7.15 -9.10 6.17
N TRP A 82 -6.24 -9.78 5.49
CA TRP A 82 -6.56 -10.75 4.46
C TRP A 82 -7.16 -12.03 5.06
N SER A 83 -8.11 -12.64 4.35
CA SER A 83 -8.48 -14.02 4.60
C SER A 83 -7.31 -14.96 4.24
N PRO A 84 -7.22 -16.14 4.89
CA PRO A 84 -6.17 -17.12 4.58
C PRO A 84 -6.15 -17.58 3.12
N ASP A 85 -7.33 -17.63 2.47
CA ASP A 85 -7.48 -18.01 1.07
C ASP A 85 -7.18 -16.87 0.07
N SER A 86 -6.77 -15.69 0.55
CA SER A 86 -6.51 -14.47 -0.26
C SER A 86 -7.69 -13.92 -1.05
N LYS A 87 -8.93 -14.38 -0.80
CA LYS A 87 -10.11 -13.96 -1.57
C LYS A 87 -10.89 -12.80 -0.94
N LYS A 88 -10.67 -12.53 0.34
CA LYS A 88 -11.44 -11.53 1.11
C LYS A 88 -10.52 -10.68 1.95
N ILE A 89 -11.00 -9.48 2.28
CA ILE A 89 -10.39 -8.58 3.24
C ILE A 89 -11.44 -8.22 4.27
N PHE A 90 -11.13 -8.44 5.55
CA PHE A 90 -11.93 -8.03 6.70
C PHE A 90 -11.39 -6.70 7.22
N PHE A 91 -12.27 -5.78 7.62
CA PHE A 91 -11.87 -4.46 8.11
C PHE A 91 -12.85 -3.89 9.15
N THR A 92 -12.39 -2.89 9.89
CA THR A 92 -13.17 -2.12 10.90
C THR A 92 -13.28 -0.67 10.49
#